data_AF-A0A6A6A771-F1
#
_entry.id   AF-A0A6A6A771-F1
#
_cell.length_a   1.000
_cell.length_b   1.000
_cell.length_c   1.000
_cell.angle_alpha   90.00
_cell.angle_beta   90.00
_cell.angle_gamma   90.00
#
_symmetry.space_group_name_H-M   'P 1'
#
loop_
_entity.id
_entity.type
_entity.pdbx_description
1 polymer ?
#
loop_
_entity_poly.entity_id
_entity_poly.type
_entity_poly.pdbx_seq_one_letter_code
_entity_poly.pdbx_strand_id
1 'polypeptide(L)'
;MRFSQVELMALVASIASAQTLNIPTRVGAITSLPEPSVITGSFDAGNAEFDRGQPCDSDEDTGSANAVFVLEDGASLSNVIIGADSLEGVHCLGSCTLTNVWFRDVCEDAISILGTGDVTITGGGAQEAIDKVVQHNGVGTVTIKDYTVVNAGKLYRSCGDCTNNEAKSPRKVIVENVRAYGLTADLVGINSNFGDKATISGACGTPAKVCQEYKGVNKGNGKSSKVDTTDSCGGAQGLLESLPECDASVEAPSVVASVEEPAATTEPISAPEETAELSLVEPSSTIEPSVTAEPTVIATPTTLVTKTSAVSKETGSATNGVAIYGQCGGEGYTGSTTCASGSCTEYNPYYSQCI
;
A
#
# COMPACT_ATOMS: atom_id res chain seq x y z
N MET A 1 33.98 29.21 -59.86
CA MET A 1 33.76 28.41 -58.63
C MET A 1 32.88 29.21 -57.69
N ARG A 2 31.58 28.91 -57.58
CA ARG A 2 30.72 29.23 -56.41
C ARG A 2 29.52 28.27 -56.44
N PHE A 3 29.62 27.17 -55.70
CA PHE A 3 28.48 26.31 -55.39
C PHE A 3 27.80 26.90 -54.15
N SER A 4 26.53 27.30 -54.28
CA SER A 4 25.70 27.71 -53.16
C SER A 4 25.11 26.45 -52.53
N GLN A 5 25.51 26.12 -51.31
CA GLN A 5 24.90 25.03 -50.55
C GLN A 5 23.53 25.50 -50.05
N VAL A 6 22.51 24.71 -50.37
CA VAL A 6 21.17 24.80 -49.78
C VAL A 6 21.19 23.89 -48.56
N GLU A 7 21.20 24.46 -47.36
CA GLU A 7 21.03 23.71 -46.13
C GLU A 7 19.55 23.35 -45.97
N LEU A 8 19.25 22.06 -46.16
CA LEU A 8 17.95 21.48 -45.90
C LEU A 8 17.89 21.08 -44.41
N MET A 9 17.34 21.96 -43.56
CA MET A 9 17.00 21.60 -42.18
C MET A 9 15.85 20.59 -42.20
N ALA A 10 16.15 19.32 -41.94
CA ALA A 10 15.15 18.30 -41.66
C ALA A 10 14.61 18.49 -40.24
N LEU A 11 13.37 18.96 -40.13
CA LEU A 11 12.66 19.06 -38.86
C LEU A 11 12.21 17.64 -38.44
N VAL A 12 13.03 16.96 -37.65
CA VAL A 12 12.62 15.67 -37.04
C VAL A 12 11.67 16.00 -35.90
N ALA A 13 10.36 15.89 -36.15
CA ALA A 13 9.36 15.91 -35.09
C ALA A 13 9.53 14.63 -34.26
N SER A 14 10.18 14.74 -33.11
CA SER A 14 10.20 13.69 -32.09
C SER A 14 8.77 13.51 -31.58
N ILE A 15 8.11 12.44 -32.02
CA ILE A 15 6.85 11.99 -31.42
C ILE A 15 7.24 11.42 -30.07
N ALA A 16 7.13 12.22 -29.00
CA ALA A 16 7.16 11.73 -27.64
C ALA A 16 5.89 10.90 -27.44
N SER A 17 5.99 9.57 -27.51
CA SER A 17 4.93 8.70 -27.05
C SER A 17 4.74 8.93 -25.55
N ALA A 18 3.59 9.48 -25.16
CA ALA A 18 3.21 9.51 -23.75
C ALA A 18 3.19 8.07 -23.24
N GLN A 19 4.08 7.76 -22.29
CA GLN A 19 4.07 6.46 -21.62
C GLN A 19 2.80 6.41 -20.78
N THR A 20 1.92 5.44 -21.06
CA THR A 20 0.71 5.17 -20.26
C THR A 20 0.94 3.95 -19.40
N LEU A 21 0.41 3.94 -18.17
CA LEU A 21 0.52 2.78 -17.31
C LEU A 21 -0.32 1.62 -17.88
N ASN A 22 0.30 0.45 -18.07
CA ASN A 22 -0.39 -0.76 -18.53
C ASN A 22 -1.18 -1.40 -17.38
N ILE A 23 -2.34 -0.82 -17.06
CA ILE A 23 -3.26 -1.37 -16.07
C ILE A 23 -4.02 -2.56 -16.68
N PRO A 24 -4.16 -3.70 -15.97
CA PRO A 24 -4.96 -4.84 -16.42
C PRO A 24 -6.38 -4.45 -16.83
N THR A 25 -6.97 -5.30 -17.69
CA THR A 25 -8.39 -5.16 -18.03
C THR A 25 -9.21 -5.45 -16.78
N ARG A 26 -10.10 -4.51 -16.42
CA ARG A 26 -10.99 -4.71 -15.28
C ARG A 26 -11.94 -5.86 -15.52
N VAL A 27 -12.27 -6.57 -14.44
CA VAL A 27 -13.31 -7.61 -14.43
C VAL A 27 -14.60 -7.02 -13.88
N GLY A 28 -15.68 -7.13 -14.65
CA GLY A 28 -16.99 -6.63 -14.25
C GLY A 28 -17.19 -5.12 -14.46
N ALA A 29 -18.24 -4.61 -13.83
CA ALA A 29 -18.54 -3.17 -13.79
C ALA A 29 -17.74 -2.48 -12.68
N ILE A 30 -17.58 -1.16 -12.80
CA ILE A 30 -17.04 -0.34 -11.71
C ILE A 30 -17.98 -0.43 -10.50
N THR A 31 -17.41 -0.63 -9.32
CA THR A 31 -18.14 -0.61 -8.05
C THR A 31 -17.83 0.68 -7.30
N SER A 32 -18.75 1.64 -7.34
CA SER A 32 -18.66 2.85 -6.53
C SER A 32 -19.13 2.56 -5.10
N LEU A 33 -18.21 2.59 -4.16
CA LEU A 33 -18.46 2.31 -2.76
C LEU A 33 -19.10 3.54 -2.09
N PRO A 34 -20.15 3.37 -1.26
CA PRO A 34 -20.74 4.49 -0.50
C PRO A 34 -19.94 4.82 0.76
N GLU A 35 -19.16 3.89 1.30
CA GLU A 35 -18.26 4.03 2.44
C GLU A 35 -16.99 3.19 2.22
N PRO A 36 -15.86 3.47 2.90
CA PRO A 36 -14.63 2.73 2.69
C PRO A 36 -14.82 1.24 2.91
N SER A 37 -14.23 0.41 2.04
CA SER A 37 -14.21 -1.02 2.29
C SER A 37 -13.11 -1.33 3.31
N VAL A 38 -13.51 -1.74 4.51
CA VAL A 38 -12.59 -2.10 5.59
C VAL A 38 -12.17 -3.56 5.44
N ILE A 39 -10.87 -3.79 5.32
CA ILE A 39 -10.27 -5.12 5.14
C ILE A 39 -9.54 -5.52 6.42
N THR A 40 -10.02 -6.58 7.08
CA THR A 40 -9.42 -7.12 8.33
C THR A 40 -8.58 -8.38 8.09
N GLY A 41 -8.56 -8.89 6.86
CA GLY A 41 -7.93 -10.16 6.49
C GLY A 41 -7.32 -10.05 5.10
N SER A 42 -7.51 -11.06 4.25
CA SER A 42 -7.06 -11.00 2.85
C SER A 42 -8.25 -10.79 1.92
N PHE A 43 -8.15 -9.83 1.02
CA PHE A 43 -9.16 -9.55 0.00
C PHE A 43 -8.53 -9.52 -1.38
N ASP A 44 -8.99 -10.43 -2.25
CA ASP A 44 -8.62 -10.50 -3.65
C ASP A 44 -9.83 -10.14 -4.51
N ALA A 45 -9.71 -9.12 -5.34
CA ALA A 45 -10.82 -8.66 -6.16
C ALA A 45 -10.77 -9.14 -7.62
N GLY A 46 -9.81 -10.00 -8.00
CA GLY A 46 -9.76 -10.57 -9.35
C GLY A 46 -9.70 -9.54 -10.49
N ASN A 47 -9.01 -8.42 -10.28
CA ASN A 47 -8.96 -7.22 -11.13
C ASN A 47 -10.30 -6.48 -11.26
N ALA A 48 -11.21 -6.57 -10.28
CA ALA A 48 -12.36 -5.68 -10.20
C ALA A 48 -11.93 -4.23 -9.91
N GLU A 49 -12.73 -3.27 -10.40
CA GLU A 49 -12.47 -1.84 -10.29
C GLU A 49 -13.41 -1.18 -9.27
N PHE A 50 -12.84 -0.46 -8.31
CA PHE A 50 -13.56 0.21 -7.21
C PHE A 50 -13.20 1.69 -7.15
N ASP A 51 -14.19 2.51 -6.81
CA ASP A 51 -14.00 3.94 -6.55
C ASP A 51 -15.01 4.44 -5.50
N ARG A 52 -15.13 5.76 -5.36
CA ARG A 52 -16.10 6.43 -4.47
C ARG A 52 -17.24 7.11 -5.24
N GLY A 53 -17.21 7.07 -6.58
CA GLY A 53 -18.13 7.78 -7.46
C GLY A 53 -18.09 9.30 -7.29
N GLN A 54 -16.97 9.86 -6.82
CA GLN A 54 -16.77 11.30 -6.65
C GLN A 54 -15.52 11.74 -7.41
N PRO A 55 -15.63 12.76 -8.26
CA PRO A 55 -14.50 13.21 -9.06
C PRO A 55 -13.38 13.78 -8.18
N CYS A 56 -12.16 13.58 -8.64
CA CYS A 56 -10.95 14.12 -8.04
C CYS A 56 -10.74 15.58 -8.43
N ASP A 57 -11.40 16.48 -7.70
CA ASP A 57 -11.36 17.93 -7.95
C ASP A 57 -10.33 18.68 -7.08
N SER A 58 -9.70 18.01 -6.11
CA SER A 58 -8.64 18.54 -5.26
C SER A 58 -7.65 17.46 -4.79
N ASP A 59 -6.47 17.90 -4.37
CA ASP A 59 -5.43 17.09 -3.70
C ASP A 59 -5.49 17.24 -2.17
N GLU A 60 -6.67 17.53 -1.62
CA GLU A 60 -6.85 17.69 -0.17
C GLU A 60 -6.99 16.33 0.53
N ASP A 61 -6.26 16.12 1.63
CA ASP A 61 -6.46 14.98 2.54
C ASP A 61 -7.84 15.10 3.21
N THR A 62 -8.76 14.27 2.76
CA THR A 62 -10.13 14.13 3.26
C THR A 62 -10.27 12.97 4.25
N GLY A 63 -9.19 12.24 4.52
CA GLY A 63 -9.05 11.24 5.55
C GLY A 63 -9.69 9.87 5.25
N SER A 64 -9.40 8.89 6.11
CA SER A 64 -9.78 7.47 5.88
C SER A 64 -11.26 7.19 5.70
N ALA A 65 -12.16 8.11 6.09
CA ALA A 65 -13.59 7.97 5.83
C ALA A 65 -13.95 8.08 4.33
N ASN A 66 -13.04 8.61 3.52
CA ASN A 66 -13.20 8.77 2.08
C ASN A 66 -12.32 7.82 1.25
N ALA A 67 -11.44 7.04 1.90
CA ALA A 67 -10.62 6.01 1.23
C ALA A 67 -11.48 4.99 0.50
N VAL A 68 -10.98 4.47 -0.63
CA VAL A 68 -11.61 3.32 -1.28
C VAL A 68 -11.45 2.09 -0.40
N PHE A 69 -10.24 1.85 0.10
CA PHE A 69 -9.94 0.74 1.02
C PHE A 69 -9.22 1.22 2.28
N VAL A 70 -9.62 0.66 3.43
CA VAL A 70 -8.92 0.80 4.70
C VAL A 70 -8.49 -0.59 5.17
N LEU A 71 -7.20 -0.83 5.26
CA LEU A 71 -6.63 -2.09 5.71
C LEU A 71 -6.27 -1.97 7.20
N GLU A 72 -6.85 -2.85 8.01
CA GLU A 72 -6.42 -3.04 9.39
C GLU A 72 -5.01 -3.67 9.45
N ASP A 73 -4.41 -3.63 10.63
CA ASP A 73 -3.09 -4.23 10.86
C ASP A 73 -3.05 -5.72 10.47
N GLY A 74 -2.12 -6.07 9.58
CA GLY A 74 -1.91 -7.42 9.05
C GLY A 74 -2.75 -7.76 7.81
N ALA A 75 -3.62 -6.86 7.34
CA ALA A 75 -4.49 -7.14 6.20
C ALA A 75 -3.74 -7.16 4.85
N SER A 76 -4.31 -7.83 3.85
CA SER A 76 -3.79 -7.87 2.49
C SER A 76 -4.87 -7.56 1.44
N LEU A 77 -4.45 -6.89 0.38
CA LEU A 77 -5.27 -6.49 -0.76
C LEU A 77 -4.57 -6.94 -2.05
N SER A 78 -5.27 -7.69 -2.90
CA SER A 78 -4.72 -8.18 -4.17
C SER A 78 -5.64 -8.02 -5.36
N ASN A 79 -5.03 -7.83 -6.54
CA ASN A 79 -5.72 -7.77 -7.83
C ASN A 79 -6.88 -6.77 -7.82
N VAL A 80 -6.56 -5.52 -7.49
CA VAL A 80 -7.55 -4.44 -7.36
C VAL A 80 -7.18 -3.31 -8.31
N ILE A 81 -8.18 -2.73 -8.96
CA ILE A 81 -8.04 -1.48 -9.70
C ILE A 81 -8.82 -0.40 -8.95
N ILE A 82 -8.15 0.70 -8.63
CA ILE A 82 -8.72 1.89 -8.04
C ILE A 82 -9.03 2.86 -9.19
N GLY A 83 -10.32 3.21 -9.32
CA GLY A 83 -10.83 4.12 -10.34
C GLY A 83 -10.39 5.56 -10.12
N ALA A 84 -10.61 6.42 -11.11
CA ALA A 84 -10.23 7.84 -11.04
C ALA A 84 -11.10 8.66 -10.08
N ASP A 85 -12.33 8.20 -9.80
CA ASP A 85 -13.28 8.88 -8.92
C ASP A 85 -13.10 8.41 -7.46
N SER A 86 -11.86 8.38 -6.97
CA SER A 86 -11.48 7.70 -5.72
C SER A 86 -11.43 8.56 -4.46
N LEU A 87 -11.30 9.89 -4.55
CA LEU A 87 -11.01 10.83 -3.44
C LEU A 87 -9.71 10.54 -2.67
N GLU A 88 -9.60 9.35 -2.10
CA GLU A 88 -8.51 8.82 -1.29
C GLU A 88 -8.24 7.38 -1.74
N GLY A 89 -6.97 6.99 -1.85
CA GLY A 89 -6.61 5.66 -2.35
C GLY A 89 -6.82 4.54 -1.31
N VAL A 90 -5.70 3.95 -0.89
CA VAL A 90 -5.65 2.83 0.05
C VAL A 90 -4.95 3.24 1.33
N HIS A 91 -5.61 3.06 2.48
CA HIS A 91 -5.05 3.42 3.78
C HIS A 91 -4.67 2.17 4.58
N CYS A 92 -3.42 2.09 5.05
CA CYS A 92 -2.98 1.03 5.96
C CYS A 92 -2.89 1.55 7.40
N LEU A 93 -3.64 0.94 8.32
CA LEU A 93 -3.70 1.30 9.74
C LEU A 93 -2.64 0.59 10.61
N GLY A 94 -1.81 -0.24 9.98
CA GLY A 94 -0.68 -0.94 10.59
C GLY A 94 0.19 -1.56 9.49
N SER A 95 0.69 -2.76 9.73
CA SER A 95 1.28 -3.59 8.69
C SER A 95 0.23 -3.95 7.63
N CYS A 96 0.60 -3.99 6.36
CA CYS A 96 -0.29 -4.41 5.29
C CYS A 96 0.48 -4.93 4.07
N THR A 97 -0.18 -5.74 3.25
CA THR A 97 0.39 -6.23 1.98
C THR A 97 -0.49 -5.87 0.80
N LEU A 98 0.07 -5.17 -0.18
CA LEU A 98 -0.60 -4.81 -1.42
C LEU A 98 0.07 -5.58 -2.58
N THR A 99 -0.70 -6.39 -3.30
CA THR A 99 -0.17 -7.18 -4.43
C THR A 99 -0.97 -6.90 -5.70
N ASN A 100 -0.33 -6.45 -6.77
CA ASN A 100 -1.01 -6.19 -8.04
C ASN A 100 -2.20 -5.20 -7.88
N VAL A 101 -1.96 -4.10 -7.17
CA VAL A 101 -2.94 -3.01 -6.95
C VAL A 101 -2.63 -1.85 -7.89
N TRP A 102 -3.64 -1.37 -8.62
CA TRP A 102 -3.50 -0.39 -9.69
C TRP A 102 -4.31 0.87 -9.42
N PHE A 103 -3.79 2.03 -9.77
CA PHE A 103 -4.48 3.32 -9.64
C PHE A 103 -4.59 3.99 -11.00
N ARG A 104 -5.83 4.22 -11.46
CA ARG A 104 -6.14 4.85 -12.76
C ARG A 104 -5.72 6.31 -12.82
N ASP A 105 -5.95 7.03 -11.73
CA ASP A 105 -5.64 8.44 -11.54
C ASP A 105 -5.56 8.66 -10.02
N VAL A 106 -4.53 9.33 -9.54
CA VAL A 106 -4.29 9.50 -8.10
C VAL A 106 -4.71 10.89 -7.68
N CYS A 107 -5.68 10.94 -6.76
CA CYS A 107 -6.25 12.16 -6.22
C CYS A 107 -5.27 12.94 -5.31
N GLU A 108 -5.06 12.43 -4.10
CA GLU A 108 -4.15 12.98 -3.08
C GLU A 108 -2.94 12.04 -2.97
N ASP A 109 -3.16 10.88 -2.35
CA ASP A 109 -2.21 9.78 -2.25
C ASP A 109 -2.81 8.47 -2.79
N ALA A 110 -2.00 7.66 -3.48
CA ALA A 110 -2.43 6.32 -3.87
C ALA A 110 -2.47 5.39 -2.65
N ILE A 111 -1.42 5.45 -1.82
CA ILE A 111 -1.24 4.57 -0.67
C ILE A 111 -0.75 5.40 0.53
N SER A 112 -1.54 5.40 1.59
CA SER A 112 -1.26 6.12 2.85
C SER A 112 -1.04 5.16 4.00
N ILE A 113 0.16 5.15 4.55
CA ILE A 113 0.58 4.24 5.63
C ILE A 113 0.51 5.01 6.94
N LEU A 114 -0.65 4.92 7.59
CA LEU A 114 -1.03 5.74 8.72
C LEU A 114 -0.55 5.16 10.05
N GLY A 115 -0.57 3.84 10.18
CA GLY A 115 -0.20 3.13 11.40
C GLY A 115 1.22 2.58 11.42
N THR A 116 1.61 2.07 12.57
CA THR A 116 2.93 1.43 12.77
C THR A 116 2.90 0.00 12.26
N GLY A 117 3.88 -0.37 11.45
CA GLY A 117 4.04 -1.71 10.90
C GLY A 117 4.80 -1.70 9.59
N ASP A 118 5.33 -2.86 9.19
CA ASP A 118 5.97 -3.02 7.90
C ASP A 118 4.92 -3.20 6.79
N VAL A 119 5.12 -2.53 5.66
CA VAL A 119 4.22 -2.58 4.50
C VAL A 119 4.97 -3.12 3.30
N THR A 120 4.35 -4.04 2.58
CA THR A 120 4.89 -4.59 1.33
C THR A 120 3.96 -4.29 0.16
N ILE A 121 4.49 -3.67 -0.88
CA ILE A 121 3.81 -3.32 -2.12
C ILE A 121 4.54 -4.06 -3.25
N THR A 122 3.90 -5.03 -3.89
CA THR A 122 4.50 -5.87 -4.93
C THR A 122 3.68 -5.90 -6.20
N GLY A 123 4.29 -5.55 -7.33
CA GLY A 123 3.58 -5.41 -8.60
C GLY A 123 2.57 -4.26 -8.58
N GLY A 124 1.80 -4.11 -9.66
CA GLY A 124 0.85 -3.00 -9.77
C GLY A 124 1.49 -1.70 -10.24
N GLY A 125 0.75 -0.61 -10.08
CA GLY A 125 1.21 0.70 -10.50
C GLY A 125 0.24 1.83 -10.22
N ALA A 126 0.74 3.06 -10.29
CA ALA A 126 -0.06 4.27 -10.15
C ALA A 126 0.33 5.29 -11.21
N GLN A 127 -0.65 6.10 -11.63
CA GLN A 127 -0.39 7.20 -12.55
C GLN A 127 -1.10 8.48 -12.14
N GLU A 128 -0.61 9.60 -12.68
CA GLU A 128 -1.20 10.95 -12.54
C GLU A 128 -1.23 11.50 -11.09
N ALA A 129 -0.28 11.07 -10.25
CA ALA A 129 -0.19 11.57 -8.87
C ALA A 129 0.48 12.96 -8.80
N ILE A 130 -0.28 14.00 -8.48
CA ILE A 130 0.21 15.39 -8.47
C ILE A 130 1.45 15.56 -7.57
N ASP A 131 1.43 15.04 -6.34
CA ASP A 131 2.55 15.17 -5.39
C ASP A 131 3.27 13.84 -5.10
N LYS A 132 2.58 12.84 -4.58
CA LYS A 132 3.20 11.61 -4.07
C LYS A 132 2.29 10.40 -4.27
N VAL A 133 2.89 9.24 -4.54
CA VAL A 133 2.15 7.98 -4.67
C VAL A 133 2.01 7.29 -3.31
N VAL A 134 3.12 7.13 -2.59
CA VAL A 134 3.17 6.45 -1.30
C VAL A 134 3.55 7.45 -0.20
N GLN A 135 2.62 7.69 0.72
CA GLN A 135 2.80 8.51 1.90
C GLN A 135 3.01 7.65 3.13
N HIS A 136 4.11 7.87 3.85
CA HIS A 136 4.46 7.08 5.04
C HIS A 136 4.44 7.95 6.30
N ASN A 137 3.40 7.76 7.13
CA ASN A 137 3.15 8.52 8.35
C ASN A 137 3.51 7.73 9.62
N GLY A 138 3.35 6.41 9.60
CA GLY A 138 3.66 5.50 10.69
C GLY A 138 5.15 5.20 10.87
N VAL A 139 5.46 4.32 11.85
CA VAL A 139 6.81 3.76 12.05
C VAL A 139 6.87 2.41 11.35
N GLY A 140 7.95 2.15 10.60
CA GLY A 140 8.14 0.85 9.96
C GLY A 140 9.00 0.92 8.71
N THR A 141 8.96 -0.17 7.95
CA THR A 141 9.63 -0.32 6.66
C THR A 141 8.60 -0.51 5.56
N VAL A 142 8.72 0.28 4.49
CA VAL A 142 7.93 0.12 3.27
C VAL A 142 8.79 -0.51 2.20
N THR A 143 8.40 -1.68 1.72
CA THR A 143 9.05 -2.34 0.58
C THR A 143 8.19 -2.15 -0.64
N ILE A 144 8.74 -1.51 -1.68
CA ILE A 144 8.07 -1.27 -2.97
C ILE A 144 8.84 -2.04 -4.03
N LYS A 145 8.21 -3.07 -4.59
CA LYS A 145 8.85 -4.03 -5.47
C LYS A 145 8.06 -4.22 -6.77
N ASP A 146 8.78 -4.28 -7.88
CA ASP A 146 8.22 -4.57 -9.22
C ASP A 146 7.06 -3.62 -9.59
N TYR A 147 7.10 -2.38 -9.10
CA TYR A 147 6.04 -1.37 -9.24
C TYR A 147 6.31 -0.41 -10.40
N THR A 148 5.27 0.02 -11.11
CA THR A 148 5.39 1.05 -12.15
C THR A 148 4.67 2.33 -11.76
N VAL A 149 5.37 3.45 -11.82
CA VAL A 149 4.79 4.79 -11.61
C VAL A 149 4.94 5.63 -12.88
N VAL A 150 3.87 6.33 -13.25
CA VAL A 150 3.80 7.17 -14.46
C VAL A 150 3.26 8.55 -14.06
N ASN A 151 3.89 9.64 -14.49
CA ASN A 151 3.41 11.00 -14.27
C ASN A 151 3.08 11.30 -12.79
N ALA A 152 4.09 11.21 -11.93
CA ALA A 152 3.95 11.47 -10.51
C ALA A 152 4.90 12.56 -10.02
N GLY A 153 4.58 13.25 -8.93
CA GLY A 153 5.57 14.04 -8.22
C GLY A 153 6.70 13.16 -7.67
N LYS A 154 6.36 12.26 -6.75
CA LYS A 154 7.29 11.33 -6.06
C LYS A 154 6.68 9.95 -5.97
N LEU A 155 7.52 8.91 -5.97
CA LEU A 155 7.03 7.57 -5.63
C LEU A 155 6.77 7.44 -4.14
N TYR A 156 7.73 7.83 -3.31
CA TYR A 156 7.65 7.65 -1.86
C TYR A 156 8.06 8.90 -1.10
N ARG A 157 7.29 9.24 -0.05
CA ARG A 157 7.64 10.28 0.90
C ARG A 157 7.39 9.83 2.34
N SER A 158 8.45 9.84 3.15
CA SER A 158 8.31 9.87 4.61
C SER A 158 7.68 11.20 5.02
N CYS A 159 6.68 11.23 5.88
CA CYS A 159 5.99 12.47 6.23
C CYS A 159 6.95 13.57 6.74
N GLY A 160 6.92 14.75 6.13
CA GLY A 160 7.86 15.84 6.45
C GLY A 160 7.56 16.59 7.74
N ASP A 161 6.28 16.73 8.09
CA ASP A 161 5.78 17.61 9.15
C ASP A 161 4.57 17.04 9.91
N CYS A 162 4.47 15.72 10.01
CA CYS A 162 3.40 15.05 10.74
C CYS A 162 3.36 15.41 12.24
N THR A 163 2.21 15.23 12.87
CA THR A 163 2.09 15.33 14.33
C THR A 163 2.95 14.23 14.97
N ASN A 164 3.77 14.60 15.95
CA ASN A 164 4.73 13.71 16.63
C ASN A 164 5.70 13.02 15.65
N ASN A 165 6.10 13.69 14.58
CA ASN A 165 6.89 13.12 13.48
C ASN A 165 8.16 12.42 13.94
N GLU A 166 8.93 13.05 14.83
CA GLU A 166 10.17 12.50 15.39
C GLU A 166 9.92 11.20 16.18
N ALA A 167 8.85 11.17 16.97
CA ALA A 167 8.46 9.98 17.73
C ALA A 167 7.86 8.88 16.84
N LYS A 168 7.41 9.23 15.63
CA LYS A 168 6.93 8.31 14.59
C LYS A 168 8.01 7.97 13.55
N SER A 169 9.28 8.02 13.96
CA SER A 169 10.45 7.72 13.15
C SER A 169 11.39 6.76 13.92
N PRO A 170 12.35 6.08 13.27
CA PRO A 170 12.72 6.17 11.87
C PRO A 170 11.73 5.44 10.94
N ARG A 171 11.55 5.99 9.75
CA ARG A 171 10.86 5.35 8.62
C ARG A 171 11.87 4.83 7.62
N LYS A 172 11.69 3.61 7.15
CA LYS A 172 12.57 2.99 6.16
C LYS A 172 11.81 2.71 4.88
N VAL A 173 12.51 2.80 3.75
CA VAL A 173 11.98 2.39 2.45
C VAL A 173 12.99 1.53 1.70
N ILE A 174 12.50 0.46 1.09
CA ILE A 174 13.24 -0.43 0.21
C ILE A 174 12.54 -0.38 -1.15
N VAL A 175 13.27 0.01 -2.20
CA VAL A 175 12.77 0.13 -3.56
C VAL A 175 13.53 -0.86 -4.44
N GLU A 176 12.81 -1.81 -5.02
CA GLU A 176 13.36 -2.89 -5.84
C GLU A 176 12.65 -2.97 -7.19
N ASN A 177 13.41 -2.96 -8.28
CA ASN A 177 12.88 -3.18 -9.64
C ASN A 177 11.72 -2.23 -10.05
N VAL A 178 11.76 -0.99 -9.57
CA VAL A 178 10.71 0.00 -9.87
C VAL A 178 10.97 0.71 -11.19
N ARG A 179 9.90 0.93 -11.96
CA ARG A 179 9.93 1.67 -13.23
C ARG A 179 9.26 3.02 -13.04
N ALA A 180 10.00 4.10 -13.23
CA ALA A 180 9.55 5.45 -12.92
C ALA A 180 9.57 6.36 -14.16
N TYR A 181 8.40 6.61 -14.74
CA TYR A 181 8.25 7.44 -15.93
C TYR A 181 7.60 8.78 -15.59
N GLY A 182 8.11 9.87 -16.18
CA GLY A 182 7.47 11.19 -16.05
C GLY A 182 7.45 11.75 -14.62
N LEU A 183 8.39 11.35 -13.76
CA LEU A 183 8.49 11.92 -12.41
C LEU A 183 8.90 13.38 -12.47
N THR A 184 8.17 14.26 -11.79
CA THR A 184 8.46 15.70 -11.76
C THR A 184 9.36 16.11 -10.60
N ALA A 185 9.51 15.24 -9.58
CA ALA A 185 10.40 15.46 -8.44
C ALA A 185 11.22 14.19 -8.13
N ASP A 186 11.39 13.88 -6.84
CA ASP A 186 12.30 12.86 -6.34
C ASP A 186 11.66 11.46 -6.41
N LEU A 187 12.42 10.39 -6.67
CA LEU A 187 11.87 9.03 -6.55
C LEU A 187 11.54 8.74 -5.08
N VAL A 188 12.49 8.96 -4.18
CA VAL A 188 12.35 8.73 -2.73
C VAL A 188 12.71 9.99 -1.94
N GLY A 189 11.85 10.39 -1.01
CA GLY A 189 12.10 11.44 -0.01
C GLY A 189 12.10 10.93 1.44
N ILE A 190 13.22 11.06 2.15
CA ILE A 190 13.41 10.58 3.53
C ILE A 190 13.84 11.70 4.49
N ASN A 191 13.50 11.62 5.78
CA ASN A 191 13.95 12.60 6.79
C ASN A 191 15.18 12.09 7.56
N SER A 192 16.39 12.40 7.08
CA SER A 192 17.62 11.81 7.63
C SER A 192 17.91 12.24 9.07
N ASN A 193 17.47 13.43 9.48
CA ASN A 193 17.58 13.89 10.88
C ASN A 193 16.72 13.08 11.87
N PHE A 194 15.72 12.33 11.39
CA PHE A 194 14.93 11.40 12.20
C PHE A 194 15.38 9.94 12.05
N GLY A 195 16.52 9.71 11.39
CA GLY A 195 17.10 8.39 11.22
C GLY A 195 16.50 7.58 10.07
N ASP A 196 15.67 8.19 9.22
CA ASP A 196 15.10 7.53 8.05
C ASP A 196 16.21 7.02 7.12
N LYS A 197 15.93 5.91 6.43
CA LYS A 197 16.86 5.28 5.47
C LYS A 197 16.13 4.78 4.23
N ALA A 198 16.81 4.89 3.08
CA ALA A 198 16.35 4.33 1.82
C ALA A 198 17.37 3.31 1.30
N THR A 199 16.88 2.22 0.70
CA THR A 199 17.69 1.26 -0.06
C THR A 199 17.08 1.13 -1.44
N ILE A 200 17.85 1.40 -2.50
CA ILE A 200 17.34 1.40 -3.88
C ILE A 200 18.18 0.47 -4.77
N SER A 201 17.53 -0.43 -5.49
CA SER A 201 18.13 -1.36 -6.45
C SER A 201 17.18 -1.71 -7.60
N GLY A 202 17.72 -2.00 -8.79
CA GLY A 202 16.95 -2.40 -9.96
C GLY A 202 15.98 -1.36 -10.53
N ALA A 203 15.94 -0.14 -10.00
CA ALA A 203 15.09 0.93 -10.48
C ALA A 203 15.59 1.51 -11.82
N CYS A 204 14.65 1.93 -12.66
CA CYS A 204 14.92 2.63 -13.92
C CYS A 204 13.97 3.82 -14.05
N GLY A 205 14.35 4.83 -14.83
CA GLY A 205 13.51 6.00 -15.06
C GLY A 205 14.28 7.32 -15.06
N THR A 206 13.54 8.42 -15.01
CA THR A 206 14.12 9.78 -15.04
C THR A 206 13.56 10.67 -13.92
N PRO A 207 13.67 10.29 -12.63
CA PRO A 207 13.32 11.19 -11.54
C PRO A 207 14.27 12.39 -11.51
N ALA A 208 13.83 13.53 -10.94
CA ALA A 208 14.70 14.68 -10.74
C ALA A 208 15.85 14.38 -9.75
N LYS A 209 15.61 13.48 -8.79
CA LYS A 209 16.64 12.91 -7.90
C LYS A 209 16.25 11.51 -7.46
N VAL A 210 17.21 10.59 -7.40
CA VAL A 210 16.94 9.19 -7.01
C VAL A 210 16.58 9.07 -5.53
N CYS A 211 17.34 9.74 -4.65
CA CYS A 211 17.04 9.80 -3.23
C CYS A 211 17.34 11.20 -2.70
N GLN A 212 16.32 11.85 -2.13
CA GLN A 212 16.41 13.17 -1.55
C GLN A 212 16.23 13.08 -0.03
N GLU A 213 17.24 13.53 0.71
CA GLU A 213 17.11 13.71 2.15
C GLU A 213 16.44 15.04 2.48
N TYR A 214 15.68 15.04 3.56
CA TYR A 214 15.01 16.19 4.12
C TYR A 214 15.36 16.34 5.59
N LYS A 215 15.27 17.57 6.08
CA LYS A 215 15.06 17.84 7.48
C LYS A 215 13.57 17.73 7.79
N GLY A 216 13.16 16.66 8.45
CA GLY A 216 11.82 16.50 9.01
C GLY A 216 11.62 17.40 10.22
N VAL A 217 10.37 17.79 10.47
CA VAL A 217 9.94 18.60 11.62
C VAL A 217 8.71 17.98 12.27
N ASN A 218 8.44 18.29 13.53
CA ASN A 218 7.14 18.03 14.13
C ASN A 218 6.14 19.08 13.66
N LYS A 219 4.87 18.70 13.46
CA LYS A 219 3.80 19.62 13.03
C LYS A 219 3.78 20.88 13.88
N GLY A 220 3.72 22.04 13.22
CA GLY A 220 3.73 23.36 13.87
C GLY A 220 5.13 23.92 14.18
N ASN A 221 6.19 23.14 14.06
CA ASN A 221 7.56 23.57 14.37
C ASN A 221 8.38 23.95 13.12
N GLY A 222 7.75 24.63 12.16
CA GLY A 222 8.36 25.03 10.89
C GLY A 222 7.95 24.13 9.72
N LYS A 223 8.75 24.16 8.65
CA LYS A 223 8.52 23.36 7.42
C LYS A 223 9.66 22.39 7.19
N SER A 224 9.33 21.20 6.70
CA SER A 224 10.36 20.28 6.19
C SER A 224 11.09 20.91 5.00
N SER A 225 12.39 20.67 4.90
CA SER A 225 13.24 21.28 3.87
C SER A 225 14.24 20.26 3.33
N LYS A 226 14.61 20.39 2.04
CA LYS A 226 15.65 19.55 1.43
C LYS A 226 17.00 19.82 2.09
N VAL A 227 17.83 18.79 2.20
CA VAL A 227 19.23 18.89 2.58
C VAL A 227 20.11 18.27 1.50
N ASP A 228 21.39 18.63 1.48
CA ASP A 228 22.31 18.18 0.43
C ASP A 228 22.94 16.81 0.70
N THR A 229 22.80 16.29 1.93
CA THR A 229 23.34 14.98 2.33
C THR A 229 22.61 13.83 1.67
N THR A 230 23.31 12.70 1.53
CA THR A 230 22.78 11.43 1.00
C THR A 230 23.28 10.22 1.79
N ASP A 231 23.75 10.41 3.03
CA ASP A 231 24.34 9.36 3.87
C ASP A 231 23.34 8.26 4.28
N SER A 232 22.05 8.58 4.24
CA SER A 232 20.93 7.65 4.47
C SER A 232 20.34 7.08 3.18
N CYS A 233 20.87 7.46 2.02
CA CYS A 233 20.52 6.89 0.73
C CYS A 233 21.48 5.74 0.39
N GLY A 234 20.98 4.51 0.42
CA GLY A 234 21.76 3.29 0.23
C GLY A 234 21.26 2.39 -0.90
N GLY A 235 21.78 1.16 -0.92
CA GLY A 235 21.57 0.21 -2.01
C GLY A 235 22.45 0.49 -3.22
N ALA A 236 22.29 -0.32 -4.27
CA ALA A 236 23.10 -0.21 -5.50
C ALA A 236 22.88 1.10 -6.25
N GLN A 237 21.75 1.77 -6.03
CA GLN A 237 21.34 2.95 -6.80
C GLN A 237 21.03 4.20 -5.96
N GLY A 238 21.00 4.11 -4.63
CA GLY A 238 20.59 5.24 -3.78
C GLY A 238 21.47 6.48 -3.89
N LEU A 239 22.75 6.30 -4.26
CA LEU A 239 23.72 7.39 -4.44
C LEU A 239 23.89 7.83 -5.90
N LEU A 240 23.12 7.26 -6.83
CA LEU A 240 23.23 7.65 -8.24
C LEU A 240 22.61 9.03 -8.46
N GLU A 241 23.26 9.84 -9.29
CA GLU A 241 22.71 11.12 -9.76
C GLU A 241 21.48 10.90 -10.65
N SER A 242 21.50 9.84 -11.46
CA SER A 242 20.41 9.45 -12.36
C SER A 242 20.25 7.94 -12.42
N LEU A 243 19.02 7.48 -12.58
CA LEU A 243 18.73 6.07 -12.89
C LEU A 243 19.02 5.76 -14.37
N PRO A 244 19.26 4.49 -14.72
CA PRO A 244 19.25 4.07 -16.11
C PRO A 244 17.86 4.26 -16.73
N GLU A 245 17.79 4.42 -18.05
CA GLU A 245 16.52 4.38 -18.77
C GLU A 245 15.85 3.01 -18.61
N CYS A 246 14.52 3.00 -18.59
CA CYS A 246 13.77 1.76 -18.54
C CYS A 246 13.78 1.08 -19.91
N ASP A 247 14.31 -0.14 -19.99
CA ASP A 247 14.29 -0.92 -21.22
C ASP A 247 12.87 -1.34 -21.56
N ALA A 248 12.31 -0.80 -22.64
CA ALA A 248 10.95 -1.06 -23.10
C ALA A 248 10.66 -2.55 -23.41
N SER A 249 11.69 -3.40 -23.52
CA SER A 249 11.55 -4.84 -23.79
C SER A 249 11.35 -5.70 -22.54
N VAL A 250 11.62 -5.17 -21.35
CA VAL A 250 11.40 -5.87 -20.09
C VAL A 250 10.06 -5.39 -19.53
N GLU A 251 8.94 -5.94 -20.02
CA GLU A 251 7.66 -5.76 -19.32
C GLU A 251 7.82 -6.25 -17.86
N ALA A 252 7.17 -5.55 -16.92
CA ALA A 252 7.01 -6.07 -15.57
C ALA A 252 6.43 -7.48 -15.68
N PRO A 253 6.94 -8.49 -14.94
CA PRO A 253 6.48 -9.86 -15.08
C PRO A 253 4.97 -9.90 -14.85
N SER A 254 4.21 -10.09 -15.92
CA SER A 254 2.78 -10.37 -15.84
C SER A 254 2.66 -11.67 -15.05
N VAL A 255 2.20 -11.59 -13.81
CA VAL A 255 1.69 -12.73 -13.04
C VAL A 255 0.40 -13.19 -13.68
N VAL A 256 0.51 -13.79 -14.88
CA VAL A 256 -0.53 -14.66 -15.42
C VAL A 256 -0.53 -15.91 -14.55
N ALA A 257 -1.49 -15.97 -13.63
CA ALA A 257 -1.82 -17.18 -12.90
C ALA A 257 -2.31 -18.25 -13.91
N SER A 258 -1.37 -19.03 -14.44
CA SER A 258 -1.69 -20.30 -15.08
C SER A 258 -1.82 -21.34 -13.98
N VAL A 259 -3.05 -21.56 -13.53
CA VAL A 259 -3.44 -22.73 -12.75
C VAL A 259 -3.26 -23.95 -13.64
N GLU A 260 -2.08 -24.56 -13.61
CA GLU A 260 -1.89 -25.93 -14.05
C GLU A 260 -1.96 -26.82 -12.80
N GLU A 261 -3.06 -27.57 -12.73
CA GLU A 261 -3.38 -28.55 -11.72
C GLU A 261 -2.30 -29.65 -11.71
N PRO A 262 -1.60 -29.91 -10.58
CA PRO A 262 -0.61 -30.98 -10.57
C PRO A 262 -1.34 -32.32 -10.58
N ALA A 263 -1.15 -33.06 -11.67
CA ALA A 263 -1.57 -34.44 -11.80
C ALA A 263 -0.97 -35.29 -10.66
N ALA A 264 -1.87 -35.87 -9.87
CA ALA A 264 -1.55 -36.80 -8.81
C ALA A 264 -0.76 -38.00 -9.37
N THR A 265 0.50 -38.11 -8.96
CA THR A 265 1.31 -39.32 -9.19
C THR A 265 1.51 -40.00 -7.83
N THR A 266 0.82 -41.11 -7.65
CA THR A 266 0.95 -42.02 -6.52
C THR A 266 2.21 -42.86 -6.65
N GLU A 267 3.20 -42.65 -5.79
CA GLU A 267 4.21 -43.66 -5.49
C GLU A 267 4.27 -43.95 -3.98
N PRO A 268 4.45 -45.22 -3.56
CA PRO A 268 4.41 -45.62 -2.16
C PRO A 268 5.78 -45.44 -1.50
N ILE A 269 5.83 -44.70 -0.40
CA ILE A 269 7.02 -44.60 0.45
C ILE A 269 7.01 -45.76 1.45
N SER A 270 7.99 -46.65 1.30
CA SER A 270 8.33 -47.71 2.25
C SER A 270 8.95 -47.10 3.51
N ALA A 271 8.40 -47.45 4.67
CA ALA A 271 9.02 -47.22 5.96
C ALA A 271 10.25 -48.14 6.15
N PRO A 272 11.23 -47.72 6.96
CA PRO A 272 12.02 -48.65 7.74
C PRO A 272 11.80 -48.46 9.25
N GLU A 273 11.50 -49.56 9.93
CA GLU A 273 11.87 -49.80 11.33
C GLU A 273 13.39 -49.75 11.48
N GLU A 274 13.92 -49.13 12.54
CA GLU A 274 14.80 -49.87 13.47
C GLU A 274 15.11 -49.11 14.77
N THR A 275 14.80 -49.80 15.86
CA THR A 275 15.60 -50.04 17.08
C THR A 275 16.30 -48.89 17.81
N ALA A 276 15.83 -48.72 19.04
CA ALA A 276 16.47 -48.00 20.13
C ALA A 276 17.76 -48.69 20.58
N GLU A 277 18.76 -47.89 20.94
CA GLU A 277 19.71 -48.27 21.99
C GLU A 277 20.01 -47.07 22.91
N LEU A 278 19.81 -47.32 24.20
CA LEU A 278 19.84 -46.38 25.32
C LEU A 278 21.28 -46.29 25.85
N SER A 279 21.85 -45.09 25.96
CA SER A 279 23.10 -44.89 26.70
C SER A 279 23.01 -43.65 27.59
N LEU A 280 23.13 -43.90 28.90
CA LEU A 280 23.07 -42.95 30.00
C LEU A 280 24.42 -42.28 30.22
N VAL A 281 24.47 -40.95 30.23
CA VAL A 281 25.55 -40.20 30.89
C VAL A 281 25.03 -38.87 31.46
N GLU A 282 25.01 -38.78 32.78
CA GLU A 282 25.04 -37.54 33.59
C GLU A 282 26.51 -37.01 33.61
N PRO A 283 26.83 -35.70 33.82
CA PRO A 283 26.33 -34.94 34.99
C PRO A 283 26.19 -33.40 34.88
N SER A 284 25.43 -32.88 35.86
CA SER A 284 25.69 -31.70 36.71
C SER A 284 26.30 -30.43 36.10
N SER A 285 25.51 -29.34 36.07
CA SER A 285 25.91 -28.11 36.75
C SER A 285 24.74 -27.15 37.00
N THR A 286 24.73 -26.66 38.23
CA THR A 286 23.95 -25.60 38.85
C THR A 286 24.08 -24.24 38.15
N ILE A 287 22.98 -23.52 37.92
CA ILE A 287 22.87 -22.05 38.09
C ILE A 287 21.41 -21.68 38.47
N GLU A 288 21.25 -21.05 39.63
CA GLU A 288 20.05 -20.29 40.05
C GLU A 288 19.89 -19.00 39.22
N PRO A 289 18.65 -18.52 39.04
CA PRO A 289 18.44 -17.08 39.16
C PRO A 289 17.37 -16.74 40.20
N SER A 290 17.80 -15.90 41.14
CA SER A 290 17.00 -15.08 42.03
C SER A 290 16.08 -14.16 41.22
N VAL A 291 14.76 -14.25 41.44
CA VAL A 291 13.80 -13.22 41.04
C VAL A 291 13.04 -12.75 42.27
N THR A 292 13.35 -11.53 42.68
CA THR A 292 12.64 -10.73 43.67
C THR A 292 11.27 -10.36 43.11
N ALA A 293 10.21 -10.72 43.85
CA ALA A 293 8.84 -10.32 43.59
C ALA A 293 8.39 -9.24 44.60
N GLU A 294 7.75 -8.16 44.11
CA GLU A 294 6.62 -7.41 44.71
C GLU A 294 6.48 -5.99 44.10
N PRO A 295 5.32 -5.31 44.21
CA PRO A 295 3.95 -5.80 44.04
C PRO A 295 3.12 -4.96 43.06
N THR A 296 2.03 -5.58 42.64
CA THR A 296 0.90 -5.08 41.87
C THR A 296 0.15 -3.97 42.61
N VAL A 297 -0.22 -2.89 41.89
CA VAL A 297 -1.26 -1.95 42.34
C VAL A 297 -2.37 -1.89 41.29
N ILE A 298 -3.53 -2.42 41.68
CA ILE A 298 -4.76 -2.49 40.91
C ILE A 298 -5.44 -1.12 40.99
N ALA A 299 -5.73 -0.50 39.85
CA ALA A 299 -6.62 0.66 39.75
C ALA A 299 -7.83 0.31 38.87
N THR A 300 -8.99 0.38 39.49
CA THR A 300 -10.35 0.14 38.99
C THR A 300 -10.79 1.18 37.95
N PRO A 301 -11.43 0.81 36.83
CA PRO A 301 -12.18 1.77 36.03
C PRO A 301 -13.61 1.89 36.54
N THR A 302 -14.01 3.13 36.88
CA THR A 302 -15.37 3.50 37.26
C THR A 302 -16.25 3.66 36.02
N THR A 303 -17.37 2.96 35.97
CA THR A 303 -18.42 3.09 34.95
C THR A 303 -19.29 4.30 35.23
N LEU A 304 -19.37 5.24 34.28
CA LEU A 304 -20.41 6.27 34.27
C LEU A 304 -21.30 6.09 33.04
N VAL A 305 -22.48 5.53 33.28
CA VAL A 305 -23.60 5.42 32.36
C VAL A 305 -24.25 6.79 32.21
N THR A 306 -24.47 7.25 30.97
CA THR A 306 -25.44 8.32 30.69
C THR A 306 -26.35 7.93 29.53
N LYS A 307 -27.62 8.30 29.68
CA LYS A 307 -28.81 7.77 29.00
C LYS A 307 -29.04 8.34 27.60
N THR A 308 -29.50 7.45 26.74
CA THR A 308 -30.62 7.54 25.76
C THR A 308 -31.04 8.91 25.22
N SER A 309 -31.10 9.02 23.90
CA SER A 309 -32.19 9.70 23.19
C SER A 309 -32.48 8.97 21.87
N ALA A 310 -33.71 8.48 21.76
CA ALA A 310 -34.26 7.84 20.58
C ALA A 310 -34.70 8.92 19.58
N VAL A 311 -34.39 8.74 18.29
CA VAL A 311 -34.98 9.48 17.18
C VAL A 311 -35.33 8.50 16.05
N SER A 312 -36.63 8.44 15.80
CA SER A 312 -37.35 8.26 14.53
C SER A 312 -36.91 7.19 13.53
N LYS A 313 -37.71 6.13 13.53
CA LYS A 313 -38.06 5.25 12.42
C LYS A 313 -38.50 6.03 11.17
N GLU A 314 -37.78 5.89 10.05
CA GLU A 314 -38.36 6.05 8.71
C GLU A 314 -38.50 4.69 8.04
N THR A 315 -39.73 4.39 7.67
CA THR A 315 -40.13 3.29 6.79
C THR A 315 -39.90 3.68 5.34
N GLY A 316 -38.88 3.10 4.71
CA GLY A 316 -38.68 3.10 3.26
C GLY A 316 -38.66 1.67 2.73
N SER A 317 -39.78 1.23 2.18
CA SER A 317 -39.87 -0.01 1.41
C SER A 317 -39.29 0.24 0.01
N ALA A 318 -38.16 -0.37 -0.31
CA ALA A 318 -37.71 -0.62 -1.67
C ALA A 318 -36.91 -1.92 -1.69
N THR A 319 -37.49 -2.93 -2.32
CA THR A 319 -36.94 -4.26 -2.54
C THR A 319 -35.77 -4.22 -3.54
N ASN A 320 -34.57 -3.87 -3.07
CA ASN A 320 -33.32 -4.22 -3.74
C ASN A 320 -32.39 -4.74 -2.64
N GLY A 321 -31.91 -5.98 -2.78
CA GLY A 321 -30.94 -6.53 -1.84
C GLY A 321 -29.66 -5.68 -1.79
N VAL A 322 -28.84 -5.90 -0.77
CA VAL A 322 -27.51 -5.27 -0.66
C VAL A 322 -26.70 -5.66 -1.90
N ALA A 323 -26.11 -4.67 -2.58
CA ALA A 323 -25.25 -4.93 -3.74
C ALA A 323 -24.12 -5.89 -3.37
N ILE A 324 -23.60 -6.64 -4.35
CA ILE A 324 -22.40 -7.44 -4.12
C ILE A 324 -21.29 -6.55 -3.56
N TYR A 325 -20.56 -7.06 -2.57
CA TYR A 325 -19.58 -6.38 -1.72
C TYR A 325 -20.12 -5.35 -0.70
N GLY A 326 -21.43 -5.15 -0.59
CA GLY A 326 -22.01 -4.35 0.48
C GLY A 326 -22.14 -5.13 1.80
N GLN A 327 -22.13 -4.42 2.93
CA GLN A 327 -22.42 -5.04 4.24
C GLN A 327 -23.86 -5.52 4.29
N CYS A 328 -24.06 -6.79 4.66
CA CYS A 328 -25.35 -7.46 4.77
C CYS A 328 -25.57 -8.10 6.14
N GLY A 329 -24.69 -7.85 7.11
CA GLY A 329 -24.83 -8.40 8.46
C GLY A 329 -23.75 -7.92 9.41
N GLY A 330 -23.86 -8.35 10.66
CA GLY A 330 -22.99 -7.94 11.76
C GLY A 330 -23.75 -7.45 13.00
N GLU A 331 -23.15 -7.59 14.17
CA GLU A 331 -23.63 -7.05 15.44
C GLU A 331 -23.82 -5.53 15.33
N GLY A 332 -25.09 -5.10 15.50
CA GLY A 332 -25.47 -3.68 15.39
C GLY A 332 -25.88 -3.22 14.00
N TYR A 333 -25.73 -4.04 12.96
CA TYR A 333 -26.18 -3.72 11.61
C TYR A 333 -27.71 -3.70 11.51
N THR A 334 -28.28 -2.63 10.95
CA THR A 334 -29.74 -2.42 10.83
C THR A 334 -30.24 -2.35 9.39
N GLY A 335 -29.34 -2.55 8.41
CA GLY A 335 -29.67 -2.56 6.98
C GLY A 335 -30.24 -3.90 6.50
N SER A 336 -30.30 -4.06 5.17
CA SER A 336 -30.82 -5.28 4.56
C SER A 336 -29.86 -6.45 4.74
N THR A 337 -30.37 -7.62 5.14
CA THR A 337 -29.56 -8.84 5.29
C THR A 337 -29.57 -9.74 4.07
N THR A 338 -30.25 -9.32 3.00
CA THR A 338 -30.39 -10.07 1.77
C THR A 338 -29.56 -9.41 0.67
N CYS A 339 -28.70 -10.18 0.03
CA CYS A 339 -27.90 -9.72 -1.10
C CYS A 339 -28.73 -9.66 -2.39
N ALA A 340 -28.53 -8.61 -3.20
CA ALA A 340 -29.09 -8.51 -4.54
C ALA A 340 -28.51 -9.58 -5.47
N SER A 341 -27.26 -9.96 -5.24
CA SER A 341 -26.56 -11.07 -5.88
C SER A 341 -25.52 -11.63 -4.91
N GLY A 342 -25.28 -12.95 -4.96
CA GLY A 342 -24.37 -13.63 -4.04
C GLY A 342 -25.05 -14.07 -2.74
N SER A 343 -24.24 -14.42 -1.75
CA SER A 343 -24.67 -14.81 -0.40
C SER A 343 -24.05 -13.89 0.65
N CYS A 344 -24.83 -13.59 1.68
CA CYS A 344 -24.31 -12.84 2.81
C CYS A 344 -23.36 -13.72 3.62
N THR A 345 -22.07 -13.44 3.55
CA THR A 345 -21.04 -14.24 4.22
C THR A 345 -20.53 -13.49 5.43
N GLU A 346 -20.60 -14.14 6.59
CA GLU A 346 -20.07 -13.62 7.84
C GLU A 346 -18.53 -13.68 7.81
N TYR A 347 -17.88 -12.54 8.00
CA TYR A 347 -16.43 -12.45 8.12
C TYR A 347 -16.00 -12.36 9.59
N ASN A 348 -16.78 -11.64 10.39
CA ASN A 348 -16.64 -11.56 11.84
C ASN A 348 -18.00 -11.18 12.49
N PRO A 349 -18.13 -11.24 13.83
CA PRO A 349 -19.40 -10.98 14.50
C PRO A 349 -20.00 -9.61 14.18
N TYR A 350 -19.19 -8.61 13.82
CA TYR A 350 -19.62 -7.23 13.53
C TYR A 350 -19.81 -6.94 12.04
N TYR A 351 -19.42 -7.87 11.14
CA TYR A 351 -19.42 -7.63 9.72
C TYR A 351 -19.67 -8.88 8.88
N SER A 352 -20.72 -8.82 8.05
CA SER A 352 -21.00 -9.78 6.99
C SER A 352 -21.15 -9.03 5.67
N GLN A 353 -20.68 -9.60 4.57
CA GLN A 353 -20.66 -8.94 3.26
C GLN A 353 -21.29 -9.82 2.20
N CYS A 354 -21.96 -9.21 1.22
CA CYS A 354 -22.45 -9.93 0.06
C CYS A 354 -21.29 -10.33 -0.86
N ILE A 355 -21.14 -11.61 -1.15
CA ILE A 355 -20.14 -12.15 -2.08
C ILE A 355 -20.73 -13.24 -2.96
#